data_AF-A0A2S7R238-F1
#
_entry.id   AF-A0A2S7R238-F1
#
_cell.length_a   1.000
_cell.length_b   1.000
_cell.length_c   1.000
_cell.angle_alpha   90.00
_cell.angle_beta   90.00
_cell.angle_gamma   90.00
#
_symmetry.space_group_name_H-M   'P 1'
#
loop_
_entity.id
_entity.type
_entity.pdbx_description
1 polymer ?
#
loop_
_entity_poly.entity_id
_entity_poly.type
_entity_poly.pdbx_seq_one_letter_code
_entity_poly.pdbx_strand_id
1 'polypeptide(L)'
;MSQKTFEGSSKQELERPHTPPYPKRTGILDILPSSVTPYLELIRFTKPAGTIYLFLPCLSAIFIAASISEHLPAPSELRSTSILFLLGSIIFRGAACTWNDILDQDIDRRVTRTRNRPLARGAVSTRAALVYNGAQFLLGMYVLSWFPSVCIWYIIPAIVLIAIYPLGKRMTDYPQVILSLTWAYGFALD
;
A
#
# COMPACT_ATOMS: atom_id res chain seq x y z
N MET A 1 -57.73 41.53 4.94
CA MET A 1 -57.96 40.54 3.86
C MET A 1 -56.87 40.75 2.83
N SER A 2 -55.76 40.02 2.92
CA SER A 2 -54.68 40.03 1.92
C SER A 2 -54.20 38.60 1.72
N GLN A 3 -54.25 38.15 0.48
CA GLN A 3 -54.00 36.79 0.01
C GLN A 3 -52.56 36.37 0.31
N LYS A 4 -52.36 35.21 0.94
CA LYS A 4 -51.09 34.49 0.90
C LYS A 4 -51.09 33.60 -0.35
N THR A 5 -50.34 34.02 -1.36
CA THR A 5 -50.05 33.25 -2.57
C THR A 5 -48.99 32.19 -2.25
N PHE A 6 -49.28 30.95 -2.64
CA PHE A 6 -48.35 29.83 -2.72
C PHE A 6 -47.41 30.01 -3.93
N GLU A 7 -46.10 30.12 -3.68
CA GLU A 7 -45.02 29.68 -4.59
C GLU A 7 -43.92 29.14 -3.65
N GLY A 8 -43.61 27.85 -3.57
CA GLY A 8 -43.44 26.91 -4.67
C GLY A 8 -42.01 27.01 -5.18
N SER A 9 -41.15 26.06 -4.78
CA SER A 9 -39.95 25.66 -5.53
C SER A 9 -38.74 26.61 -5.50
N SER A 10 -38.10 26.77 -4.34
CA SER A 10 -36.64 26.87 -4.33
C SER A 10 -36.10 25.52 -3.90
N LYS A 11 -35.60 24.81 -4.90
CA LYS A 11 -34.90 23.54 -4.79
C LYS A 11 -33.98 23.61 -3.59
N GLN A 12 -34.11 22.65 -2.68
CA GLN A 12 -32.98 22.20 -1.89
C GLN A 12 -31.87 21.92 -2.89
N GLU A 13 -30.97 22.89 -3.05
CA GLU A 13 -29.66 22.69 -3.63
C GLU A 13 -29.10 21.55 -2.79
N LEU A 14 -29.17 20.33 -3.34
CA LEU A 14 -28.51 19.17 -2.80
C LEU A 14 -27.10 19.65 -2.49
N GLU A 15 -26.77 19.87 -1.22
CA GLU A 15 -25.42 20.15 -0.79
C GLU A 15 -24.61 18.92 -1.22
N ARG A 16 -24.10 18.97 -2.45
CA ARG A 16 -23.13 18.02 -2.94
C ARG A 16 -21.99 18.19 -1.94
N PRO A 17 -21.64 17.14 -1.16
CA PRO A 17 -20.64 17.27 -0.12
C PRO A 17 -19.44 17.97 -0.71
N HIS A 18 -19.13 19.18 -0.21
CA HIS A 18 -18.12 20.06 -0.79
C HIS A 18 -16.84 19.25 -0.86
N THR A 19 -16.49 18.80 -2.07
CA THR A 19 -15.41 17.87 -2.23
C THR A 19 -14.13 18.70 -2.14
N PRO A 20 -13.25 18.53 -1.13
CA PRO A 20 -11.95 19.17 -1.17
C PRO A 20 -11.28 18.88 -2.52
N PRO A 21 -10.77 19.90 -3.21
CA PRO A 21 -10.15 19.73 -4.51
C PRO A 21 -9.02 18.70 -4.39
N TYR A 22 -8.88 17.88 -5.43
CA TYR A 22 -7.76 16.94 -5.54
C TYR A 22 -6.46 17.73 -5.32
N PRO A 23 -5.61 17.33 -4.36
CA PRO A 23 -4.37 18.04 -4.09
C PRO A 23 -3.57 18.11 -5.39
N LYS A 24 -3.08 19.31 -5.72
CA LYS A 24 -2.26 19.51 -6.91
C LYS A 24 -1.10 18.50 -6.88
N ARG A 25 -0.81 17.94 -8.05
CA ARG A 25 0.40 17.11 -8.24
C ARG A 25 1.60 17.94 -7.79
N THR A 26 2.51 17.30 -7.07
CA THR A 26 3.74 17.94 -6.58
C THR A 26 4.92 17.01 -6.77
N GLY A 27 6.04 17.57 -7.23
CA GLY A 27 7.33 16.88 -7.34
C GLY A 27 7.38 15.90 -8.52
N ILE A 28 7.84 14.66 -8.28
CA ILE A 28 8.04 13.65 -9.33
C ILE A 28 6.75 13.33 -10.10
N LEU A 29 5.58 13.53 -9.48
CA LEU A 29 4.28 13.30 -10.12
C LEU A 29 3.90 14.33 -11.19
N ASP A 30 4.56 15.50 -11.25
CA ASP A 30 4.33 16.52 -12.27
C ASP A 30 5.01 16.17 -13.60
N ILE A 31 6.10 15.40 -13.54
CA ILE A 31 6.93 15.04 -14.71
C ILE A 31 6.34 13.81 -15.43
N LEU A 32 5.52 13.02 -14.74
CA LEU A 32 5.03 11.74 -15.22
C LEU A 32 3.71 11.85 -15.99
N PRO A 33 3.50 10.98 -17.00
CA PRO A 33 2.24 10.96 -17.76
C PRO A 33 1.06 10.66 -16.84
N SER A 34 -0.05 11.35 -17.09
CA SER A 34 -1.28 11.28 -16.29
C SER A 34 -1.84 9.87 -16.09
N SER A 35 -1.51 8.93 -17.00
CA SER A 35 -1.93 7.54 -16.94
C SER A 35 -1.16 6.69 -15.91
N VAL A 36 0.12 7.03 -15.63
CA VAL A 36 0.99 6.26 -14.72
C VAL A 36 0.94 6.79 -13.29
N THR A 37 0.74 8.11 -13.13
CA THR A 37 0.57 8.79 -11.84
C THR A 37 -0.34 8.04 -10.85
N PRO A 38 -1.57 7.60 -11.22
CA PRO A 38 -2.45 6.95 -10.27
C PRO A 38 -1.96 5.57 -9.80
N TYR A 39 -1.17 4.84 -10.61
CA TYR A 39 -0.56 3.58 -10.19
C TYR A 39 0.61 3.80 -9.23
N LEU A 40 1.40 4.86 -9.43
CA LEU A 40 2.48 5.22 -8.50
C LEU A 40 1.96 5.75 -7.16
N GLU A 41 0.83 6.46 -7.17
CA GLU A 41 0.11 6.82 -5.96
C GLU A 41 -0.43 5.59 -5.22
N LEU A 42 -0.89 4.57 -5.96
CA LEU A 42 -1.46 3.34 -5.41
C LEU A 42 -0.42 2.55 -4.60
N ILE A 43 0.80 2.43 -5.13
CA ILE A 43 1.94 1.81 -4.42
C ILE A 43 2.54 2.71 -3.35
N ARG A 44 2.03 3.94 -3.20
CA ARG A 44 2.54 4.95 -2.27
C ARG A 44 4.02 5.29 -2.52
N PHE A 45 4.44 5.30 -3.79
CA PHE A 45 5.83 5.59 -4.18
C PHE A 45 6.29 6.96 -3.68
N THR A 46 5.38 7.93 -3.63
CA THR A 46 5.64 9.28 -3.12
C THR A 46 5.78 9.38 -1.60
N LYS A 47 5.47 8.31 -0.86
CA LYS A 47 5.55 8.25 0.60
C LYS A 47 6.54 7.16 1.02
N PRO A 48 7.85 7.39 0.85
CA PRO A 48 8.88 6.37 1.02
C PRO A 48 9.03 5.89 2.46
N ALA A 49 8.52 6.64 3.44
CA ALA A 49 8.63 6.28 4.87
C ALA A 49 8.22 4.82 5.14
N GLY A 50 7.09 4.37 4.58
CA GLY A 50 6.62 2.99 4.79
C GLY A 50 7.55 1.93 4.20
N THR A 51 8.20 2.23 3.07
CA THR A 51 9.18 1.34 2.45
C THR A 51 10.48 1.34 3.23
N ILE A 52 10.93 2.50 3.71
CA ILE A 52 12.14 2.64 4.53
C ILE A 52 11.96 1.86 5.85
N TYR A 53 10.80 1.96 6.48
CA TYR A 53 10.51 1.18 7.70
C TYR A 53 10.51 -0.34 7.48
N LEU A 54 10.16 -0.80 6.28
CA LEU A 54 10.24 -2.21 5.93
C LEU A 54 11.67 -2.63 5.56
N PHE A 55 12.42 -1.74 4.92
CA PHE A 55 13.79 -2.01 4.47
C PHE A 55 14.81 -2.00 5.61
N LEU A 56 14.66 -1.09 6.58
CA LEU A 56 15.61 -0.94 7.69
C LEU A 56 15.81 -2.23 8.53
N PRO A 57 14.76 -2.96 8.96
CA PRO A 57 14.94 -4.21 9.68
C PRO A 57 15.60 -5.29 8.82
N CYS A 58 15.22 -5.41 7.54
CA CYS A 58 15.89 -6.31 6.61
C CYS A 58 17.37 -5.97 6.46
N LEU A 59 17.72 -4.68 6.43
CA LEU A 59 19.11 -4.25 6.37
C LEU A 59 19.87 -4.65 7.64
N SER A 60 19.29 -4.49 8.83
CA SER A 60 19.91 -4.97 10.07
C SER A 60 20.07 -6.49 10.08
N ALA A 61 19.11 -7.25 9.55
CA ALA A 61 19.19 -8.70 9.44
C ALA A 61 20.36 -9.13 8.56
N ILE A 62 20.61 -8.45 7.43
CA ILE A 62 21.77 -8.71 6.57
C ILE A 62 23.09 -8.52 7.35
N PHE A 63 23.22 -7.45 8.13
CA PHE A 63 24.43 -7.18 8.92
C PHE A 63 24.62 -8.20 10.05
N ILE A 64 23.55 -8.60 10.72
CA ILE A 64 23.59 -9.66 11.75
C ILE A 64 23.99 -10.98 11.12
N ALA A 65 23.35 -11.37 10.00
CA ALA A 65 23.68 -12.58 9.24
C ALA A 65 25.15 -12.60 8.80
N ALA A 66 25.68 -11.47 8.32
CA ALA A 66 27.10 -11.34 7.97
C ALA A 66 28.04 -11.46 9.19
N SER A 67 27.58 -11.06 10.39
CA SER A 67 28.37 -11.11 11.63
C SER A 67 28.44 -12.52 12.23
N ILE A 68 27.42 -13.34 12.02
CA ILE A 68 27.37 -14.74 12.51
C ILE A 68 27.85 -15.76 11.48
N SER A 69 28.12 -15.33 10.24
CA SER A 69 28.58 -16.20 9.17
C SER A 69 30.03 -16.65 9.42
N GLU A 70 30.32 -17.94 9.20
CA GLU A 70 31.67 -18.49 9.33
C GLU A 70 32.67 -17.86 8.34
N HIS A 71 32.16 -17.39 7.19
CA HIS A 71 32.93 -16.70 6.16
C HIS A 71 32.38 -15.29 6.02
N LEU A 72 33.28 -14.30 5.98
CA LEU A 72 32.87 -12.91 5.77
C LEU A 72 32.40 -12.75 4.32
N PRO A 73 31.12 -12.43 4.06
CA PRO A 73 30.60 -12.31 2.71
C PRO A 73 31.29 -11.17 1.96
N ALA A 74 31.50 -11.35 0.66
CA ALA A 74 32.15 -10.33 -0.15
C ALA A 74 31.29 -9.03 -0.18
N PRO A 75 31.89 -7.82 -0.22
CA PRO A 75 31.14 -6.58 -0.29
C PRO A 75 30.15 -6.48 -1.47
N SER A 76 30.43 -7.20 -2.56
CA SER A 76 29.53 -7.34 -3.71
C SER A 76 28.25 -8.12 -3.39
N GLU A 77 28.36 -9.17 -2.58
CA GLU A 77 27.22 -10.01 -2.17
C GLU A 77 26.31 -9.22 -1.23
N LEU A 78 26.88 -8.58 -0.19
CA LEU A 78 26.18 -7.67 0.71
C LEU A 78 25.40 -6.59 -0.05
N ARG A 79 26.04 -5.98 -1.06
CA ARG A 79 25.40 -4.97 -1.91
C ARG A 79 24.25 -5.57 -2.72
N SER A 80 24.45 -6.71 -3.35
CA SER A 80 23.42 -7.37 -4.17
C SER A 80 22.19 -7.76 -3.34
N THR A 81 22.41 -8.37 -2.18
CA THR A 81 21.35 -8.78 -1.24
C THR A 81 20.60 -7.56 -0.70
N SER A 82 21.31 -6.48 -0.34
CA SER A 82 20.67 -5.23 0.11
C SER A 82 19.79 -4.60 -0.97
N ILE A 83 20.24 -4.62 -2.23
CA ILE A 83 19.44 -4.11 -3.36
C ILE A 83 18.20 -4.99 -3.58
N LEU A 84 18.33 -6.32 -3.50
CA LEU A 84 17.22 -7.24 -3.62
C LEU A 84 16.17 -7.01 -2.51
N PHE A 85 16.60 -6.83 -1.26
CA PHE A 85 15.69 -6.49 -0.15
C PHE A 85 15.02 -5.12 -0.33
N LEU A 86 15.73 -4.13 -0.85
CA LEU A 86 15.15 -2.82 -1.17
C LEU A 86 14.07 -2.93 -2.25
N LEU A 87 14.37 -3.64 -3.34
CA LEU A 87 13.42 -3.88 -4.42
C LEU A 87 12.20 -4.67 -3.92
N GLY A 88 12.43 -5.75 -3.18
CA GLY A 88 11.38 -6.52 -2.52
C GLY A 88 10.51 -5.64 -1.63
N SER A 89 11.12 -4.80 -0.80
CA SER A 89 10.39 -3.87 0.09
C SER A 89 9.48 -2.93 -0.69
N ILE A 90 9.96 -2.35 -1.81
CA ILE A 90 9.14 -1.48 -2.68
C ILE A 90 7.96 -2.25 -3.28
N ILE A 91 8.23 -3.44 -3.83
CA ILE A 91 7.23 -4.24 -4.54
C ILE A 91 6.17 -4.79 -3.57
N PHE A 92 6.58 -5.44 -2.49
CA PHE A 92 5.66 -6.04 -1.52
C PHE A 92 4.87 -4.99 -0.74
N ARG A 93 5.50 -3.86 -0.38
CA ARG A 93 4.79 -2.72 0.21
C ARG A 93 3.73 -2.20 -0.76
N GLY A 94 4.10 -2.02 -2.04
CA GLY A 94 3.18 -1.60 -3.09
C GLY A 94 2.01 -2.56 -3.29
N ALA A 95 2.28 -3.87 -3.26
CA ALA A 95 1.28 -4.93 -3.35
C ALA A 95 0.29 -4.91 -2.17
N ALA A 96 0.80 -4.87 -0.94
CA ALA A 96 -0.04 -4.79 0.26
C ALA A 96 -0.89 -3.51 0.27
N CYS A 97 -0.31 -2.39 -0.16
CA CYS A 97 -1.00 -1.11 -0.30
C CYS A 97 -2.15 -1.16 -1.32
N THR A 98 -1.89 -1.78 -2.47
CA THR A 98 -2.87 -1.95 -3.55
C THR A 98 -4.01 -2.85 -3.10
N TRP A 99 -3.70 -3.98 -2.44
CA TRP A 99 -4.68 -4.91 -1.87
C TRP A 99 -5.60 -4.21 -0.86
N ASN A 100 -5.00 -3.44 0.06
CA ASN A 100 -5.77 -2.67 1.04
C ASN A 100 -6.71 -1.67 0.37
N ASP A 101 -6.24 -0.94 -0.64
CA ASP A 101 -7.05 0.08 -1.33
C ASP A 101 -8.18 -0.57 -2.17
N ILE A 102 -8.00 -1.81 -2.66
CA ILE A 102 -9.06 -2.58 -3.35
C ILE A 102 -10.18 -2.94 -2.37
N LEU A 103 -9.83 -3.45 -1.18
CA LEU A 103 -10.80 -3.89 -0.18
C LEU A 103 -11.44 -2.72 0.59
N ASP A 104 -10.72 -1.63 0.78
CA ASP A 104 -11.19 -0.45 1.52
C ASP A 104 -11.89 0.59 0.64
N GLN A 105 -12.01 0.37 -0.69
CA GLN A 105 -12.49 1.38 -1.64
C GLN A 105 -13.81 2.06 -1.24
N ASP A 106 -14.78 1.32 -0.69
CA ASP A 106 -16.08 1.86 -0.29
C ASP A 106 -16.01 2.66 1.01
N ILE A 107 -15.15 2.23 1.94
CA ILE A 107 -14.91 2.93 3.20
C ILE A 107 -14.13 4.22 2.91
N ASP A 108 -13.10 4.13 2.08
CA ASP A 108 -12.25 5.25 1.71
C ASP A 108 -13.02 6.36 1.00
N ARG A 109 -14.06 6.03 0.21
CA ARG A 109 -14.96 7.01 -0.41
C ARG A 109 -15.69 7.88 0.61
N ARG A 110 -15.96 7.38 1.82
CA ARG A 110 -16.72 8.08 2.86
C ARG A 110 -15.85 8.91 3.80
N VAL A 111 -14.52 8.73 3.76
CA VAL A 111 -13.58 9.36 4.71
C VAL A 111 -12.81 10.49 4.04
N THR A 112 -12.93 11.72 4.56
CA THR A 112 -12.31 12.94 4.00
C THR A 112 -10.81 12.79 3.71
N ARG A 113 -10.08 12.10 4.59
CA ARG A 113 -8.63 11.87 4.44
C ARG A 113 -8.27 10.90 3.30
N THR A 114 -9.07 9.88 3.05
CA THR A 114 -8.73 8.79 2.11
C THR A 114 -9.57 8.79 0.83
N ARG A 115 -10.57 9.66 0.73
CA ARG A 115 -11.40 9.82 -0.46
C ARG A 115 -10.63 10.19 -1.73
N ASN A 116 -9.48 10.85 -1.58
CA ASN A 116 -8.62 11.24 -2.70
C ASN A 116 -7.69 10.11 -3.20
N ARG A 117 -7.75 8.91 -2.61
CA ARG A 117 -6.98 7.75 -3.11
C ARG A 117 -7.38 7.38 -4.54
N PRO A 118 -6.47 6.83 -5.37
CA PRO A 118 -6.74 6.52 -6.78
C PRO A 118 -7.98 5.65 -7.02
N LEU A 119 -8.19 4.59 -6.23
CA LEU A 119 -9.37 3.72 -6.36
C LEU A 119 -10.64 4.36 -5.81
N ALA A 120 -10.55 5.06 -4.67
CA ALA A 120 -11.70 5.73 -4.06
C ALA A 120 -12.27 6.82 -4.97
N ARG A 121 -11.40 7.62 -5.62
CA ARG A 121 -11.78 8.67 -6.57
C ARG A 121 -12.11 8.17 -7.99
N GLY A 122 -11.95 6.88 -8.26
CA GLY A 122 -12.22 6.28 -9.58
C GLY A 122 -11.17 6.57 -10.67
N ALA A 123 -9.96 7.01 -10.31
CA ALA A 123 -8.88 7.23 -11.27
C ALA A 123 -8.27 5.91 -11.80
N VAL A 124 -8.47 4.80 -11.08
CA VAL A 124 -8.13 3.44 -11.51
C VAL A 124 -9.35 2.57 -11.30
N SER A 125 -9.69 1.75 -12.30
CA SER A 125 -10.79 0.78 -12.16
C SER A 125 -10.38 -0.35 -11.23
N THR A 126 -11.34 -0.93 -10.50
CA THR A 126 -11.07 -2.06 -9.60
C THR A 126 -10.47 -3.26 -10.34
N ARG A 127 -10.91 -3.51 -11.60
CA ARG A 127 -10.33 -4.55 -12.45
C ARG A 127 -8.86 -4.27 -12.80
N ALA A 128 -8.53 -3.03 -13.18
CA ALA A 128 -7.15 -2.65 -13.46
C ALA A 128 -6.27 -2.75 -12.20
N ALA A 129 -6.80 -2.38 -11.04
CA ALA A 129 -6.10 -2.50 -9.77
C ALA A 129 -5.82 -3.97 -9.39
N LEU A 130 -6.75 -4.88 -9.65
CA LEU A 130 -6.55 -6.33 -9.45
C LEU A 130 -5.47 -6.89 -10.37
N VAL A 131 -5.50 -6.54 -11.67
CA VAL A 131 -4.46 -6.95 -12.62
C VAL A 131 -3.09 -6.40 -12.20
N TYR A 132 -3.04 -5.14 -11.78
CA TYR A 132 -1.82 -4.51 -11.29
C TYR A 132 -1.30 -5.17 -10.01
N ASN A 133 -2.19 -5.54 -9.09
CA ASN A 133 -1.82 -6.28 -7.88
C ASN A 133 -1.27 -7.67 -8.21
N GLY A 134 -1.88 -8.39 -9.16
CA GLY A 134 -1.37 -9.65 -9.67
C GLY A 134 0.02 -9.50 -10.29
N ALA A 135 0.25 -8.45 -11.08
CA ALA A 135 1.56 -8.16 -11.66
C ALA A 135 2.62 -7.86 -10.58
N GLN A 136 2.27 -7.12 -9.52
CA GLN A 136 3.16 -6.89 -8.39
C GLN A 136 3.48 -8.18 -7.63
N PHE A 137 2.50 -9.07 -7.47
CA PHE A 137 2.70 -10.35 -6.82
C PHE A 137 3.65 -11.24 -7.65
N LEU A 138 3.46 -11.30 -8.97
CA LEU A 138 4.36 -12.01 -9.87
C LEU A 138 5.79 -11.45 -9.82
N LEU A 139 5.93 -10.12 -9.82
CA LEU A 139 7.23 -9.47 -9.68
C LEU A 139 7.86 -9.74 -8.31
N GLY A 140 7.06 -9.77 -7.25
CA GLY A 140 7.50 -10.16 -5.91
C GLY A 140 7.99 -11.61 -5.88
N MET A 141 7.26 -12.54 -6.49
CA MET A 141 7.67 -13.94 -6.63
C MET A 141 8.96 -14.09 -7.44
N TYR A 142 9.13 -13.28 -8.49
CA TYR A 142 10.38 -13.23 -9.24
C TYR A 142 11.53 -12.78 -8.35
N VAL A 143 11.36 -11.74 -7.52
CA VAL A 143 12.39 -11.33 -6.55
C VAL A 143 12.66 -12.45 -5.53
N LEU A 144 11.64 -13.16 -5.05
CA LEU A 144 11.81 -14.30 -4.14
C LEU A 144 12.59 -15.46 -4.73
N SER A 145 12.55 -15.68 -6.05
CA SER A 145 13.32 -16.75 -6.68
C SER A 145 14.85 -16.55 -6.59
N TRP A 146 15.30 -15.34 -6.27
CA TRP A 146 16.71 -15.05 -6.00
C TRP A 146 17.13 -15.40 -4.56
N PHE A 147 16.17 -15.71 -3.67
CA PHE A 147 16.41 -16.10 -2.29
C PHE A 147 16.32 -17.63 -2.11
N PRO A 148 16.87 -18.17 -1.02
CA PRO A 148 16.71 -19.58 -0.68
C PRO A 148 15.25 -20.00 -0.61
N SER A 149 14.95 -21.23 -1.02
CA SER A 149 13.58 -21.79 -1.06
C SER A 149 12.89 -21.79 0.31
N VAL A 150 13.66 -21.80 1.40
CA VAL A 150 13.15 -21.70 2.77
C VAL A 150 12.39 -20.38 3.00
N CYS A 151 12.79 -19.28 2.36
CA CYS A 151 12.13 -17.97 2.46
C CYS A 151 10.67 -18.00 2.01
N ILE A 152 10.30 -18.92 1.11
CA ILE A 152 8.92 -19.10 0.64
C ILE A 152 8.03 -19.57 1.80
N TRP A 153 8.53 -20.45 2.67
CA TRP A 153 7.75 -20.93 3.81
C TRP A 153 7.50 -19.84 4.85
N TYR A 154 8.48 -18.95 5.04
CA TYR A 154 8.35 -17.82 5.97
C TYR A 154 7.41 -16.71 5.45
N ILE A 155 7.30 -16.51 4.13
CA ILE A 155 6.43 -15.46 3.59
C ILE A 155 4.95 -15.86 3.57
N ILE A 156 4.63 -17.17 3.53
CA ILE A 156 3.24 -17.64 3.45
C ILE A 156 2.38 -17.10 4.60
N PRO A 157 2.75 -17.24 5.89
CA PRO A 157 1.95 -16.70 6.98
C PRO A 157 1.86 -15.16 6.95
N ALA A 158 2.92 -14.47 6.51
CA ALA A 158 2.91 -13.01 6.35
C ALA A 158 1.88 -12.57 5.30
N ILE A 159 1.81 -13.25 4.15
CA ILE A 159 0.81 -12.99 3.10
C ILE A 159 -0.60 -13.20 3.64
N VAL A 160 -0.83 -14.27 4.41
CA VAL A 160 -2.14 -14.55 5.02
C VAL A 160 -2.55 -13.44 5.99
N LEU A 161 -1.64 -12.99 6.86
CA LEU A 161 -1.91 -11.87 7.80
C LEU A 161 -2.22 -10.57 7.05
N ILE A 162 -1.45 -10.24 6.02
CA ILE A 162 -1.68 -9.06 5.16
C ILE A 162 -3.02 -9.16 4.44
N ALA A 163 -3.40 -10.34 3.97
CA ALA A 163 -4.67 -10.56 3.28
C ALA A 163 -5.88 -10.41 4.22
N ILE A 164 -5.74 -10.84 5.49
CA ILE A 164 -6.78 -10.77 6.51
C ILE A 164 -6.91 -9.35 7.11
N TYR A 165 -5.83 -8.57 7.15
CA TYR A 165 -5.82 -7.24 7.76
C TYR A 165 -6.99 -6.32 7.35
N PRO A 166 -7.36 -6.20 6.05
CA PRO A 166 -8.51 -5.39 5.64
C PRO A 166 -9.85 -5.94 6.10
N LEU A 167 -9.98 -7.27 6.24
CA LEU A 167 -11.17 -7.90 6.82
C LEU A 167 -11.31 -7.53 8.29
N GLY A 168 -10.18 -7.42 9.00
CA GLY A 168 -10.12 -6.91 10.36
C GLY A 168 -10.83 -5.56 10.53
N LYS A 169 -10.63 -4.62 9.61
CA LYS A 169 -11.32 -3.31 9.65
C LYS A 169 -12.84 -3.39 9.55
N ARG A 170 -13.37 -4.49 9.02
CA ARG A 170 -14.82 -4.72 8.90
C ARG A 170 -15.41 -5.45 10.11
N MET A 171 -14.57 -6.16 10.88
CA MET A 171 -15.00 -7.02 11.97
C MET A 171 -14.60 -6.51 13.36
N THR A 172 -13.59 -5.66 13.47
CA THR A 172 -13.09 -5.14 14.74
C THR A 172 -12.80 -3.64 14.69
N ASP A 173 -13.04 -2.96 15.81
CA ASP A 173 -12.66 -1.56 16.04
C ASP A 173 -11.15 -1.38 16.30
N TYR A 174 -10.41 -2.49 16.44
CA TYR A 174 -8.97 -2.50 16.74
C TYR A 174 -8.11 -3.08 15.59
N PRO A 175 -8.22 -2.60 14.34
CA PRO A 175 -7.42 -3.10 13.22
C PRO A 175 -5.92 -2.85 13.40
N GLN A 176 -5.55 -1.95 14.31
CA GLN A 176 -4.16 -1.69 14.69
C GLN A 176 -3.47 -2.91 15.31
N VAL A 177 -4.21 -3.77 16.03
CA VAL A 177 -3.66 -4.99 16.63
C VAL A 177 -3.25 -6.00 15.56
N ILE A 178 -4.07 -6.15 14.52
CA ILE A 178 -3.76 -7.03 13.39
C ILE A 178 -2.57 -6.49 12.60
N LEU A 179 -2.50 -5.16 12.45
CA LEU A 179 -1.35 -4.50 11.84
C LEU A 179 -0.08 -4.74 12.65
N SER A 180 -0.12 -4.54 13.97
CA SER A 180 1.05 -4.75 14.85
C SER A 180 1.51 -6.21 14.84
N LEU A 181 0.59 -7.16 14.80
CA LEU A 181 0.91 -8.58 14.63
C LEU A 181 1.62 -8.86 13.29
N THR A 182 1.18 -8.20 12.22
CA THR A 182 1.80 -8.35 10.90
C THR A 182 3.24 -7.82 10.89
N TRP A 183 3.48 -6.66 11.52
CA TRP A 183 4.83 -6.12 11.68
C TRP A 183 5.69 -6.97 12.61
N ALA A 184 5.15 -7.40 13.75
CA ALA A 184 5.84 -8.24 14.73
C ALA A 184 6.27 -9.58 14.11
N TYR A 185 5.44 -10.17 13.25
CA TYR A 185 5.79 -11.38 12.53
C TYR A 185 6.99 -11.17 11.58
N GLY A 186 7.04 -10.02 10.88
CA GLY A 186 8.20 -9.66 10.06
C GLY A 186 9.48 -9.54 10.89
N PHE A 187 9.43 -8.82 12.01
CA PHE A 187 10.58 -8.68 12.91
C PHE A 187 11.01 -9.98 13.57
N ALA A 188 10.10 -10.93 13.80
CA ALA A 188 10.44 -12.21 14.43
C ALA A 188 11.13 -13.19 13.47
N LEU A 189 11.08 -12.92 12.16
CA LEU A 189 11.72 -13.72 11.13
C LEU A 189 13.10 -13.18 10.72
N ASP A 190 13.39 -11.93 11.05
CA ASP A 190 14.68 -11.23 10.83
C ASP A 190 15.66 -11.51 11.98
#